data_AF-A0A378F3S8-F1
#
_entry.id   AF-A0A378F3S8-F1
#
_cell.length_a   1.000
_cell.length_b   1.000
_cell.length_c   1.000
_cell.angle_alpha   90.00
_cell.angle_beta   90.00
_cell.angle_gamma   90.00
#
_symmetry.space_group_name_H-M   'P 1'
#
loop_
_entity.id
_entity.type
_entity.pdbx_description
1 polymer ?
#
loop_
_entity_poly.entity_id
_entity_poly.type
_entity_poly.pdbx_seq_one_letter_code
_entity_poly.pdbx_strand_id
1 'polypeptide(L)'
;MATFARVWQGATPPQWLSFPGCSPVLEQTDGQLGFAGGGAGLWPVTRYLALLLGELPRLQDTPEGYGPRGKDFISHVTFPPEILDAWRQLREDAQLAGALQARTLG
;
A
#
# COMPACT_ATOMS: atom_id res chain seq x y z
N MET A 1 -2.92 -1.52 11.58
CA MET A 1 -2.15 -1.97 12.76
C MET A 1 -1.33 -0.84 13.38
N ALA A 2 -0.52 -0.10 12.63
CA ALA A 2 0.34 0.97 13.17
C ALA A 2 -0.44 2.11 13.88
N THR A 3 -1.64 2.46 13.43
CA THR A 3 -2.51 3.42 14.13
C THR A 3 -2.97 2.91 15.49
N PHE A 4 -3.37 1.63 15.59
CA PHE A 4 -3.76 1.03 16.88
C PHE A 4 -2.59 0.98 17.85
N ALA A 5 -1.39 0.62 17.36
CA ALA A 5 -0.17 0.66 18.14
C ALA A 5 0.15 2.08 18.64
N ARG A 6 -0.09 3.10 17.81
CA ARG A 6 0.10 4.51 18.20
C ARG A 6 -0.82 4.91 19.33
N VAL A 7 -2.13 4.64 19.19
CA VAL A 7 -3.15 5.03 20.18
C VAL A 7 -2.88 4.41 21.56
N TRP A 8 -2.27 3.22 21.61
CA TRP A 8 -1.97 2.52 22.86
C TRP A 8 -0.55 2.75 23.40
N GLN A 9 0.21 3.69 22.86
CA GLN A 9 1.53 4.03 23.42
C GLN A 9 1.40 4.48 24.88
N GLY A 10 2.20 3.89 25.77
CA GLY A 10 2.20 4.20 27.20
C GLY A 10 1.18 3.43 28.04
N ALA A 11 0.44 2.48 27.44
CA ALA A 11 -0.46 1.58 28.15
C ALA A 11 -0.20 0.11 27.75
N THR A 12 -0.79 -0.83 28.48
CA THR A 12 -0.80 -2.25 28.11
C THR A 12 -1.82 -2.46 26.98
N PRO A 13 -1.40 -2.81 25.74
CA PRO A 13 -2.32 -2.98 24.63
C PRO A 13 -3.06 -4.32 24.73
N PRO A 14 -4.30 -4.41 24.23
CA PRO A 14 -4.91 -5.71 23.95
C PRO A 14 -4.17 -6.40 22.79
N GLN A 15 -4.41 -7.70 22.60
CA GLN A 15 -3.87 -8.42 21.45
C GLN A 15 -4.57 -7.98 20.17
N TRP A 16 -3.80 -7.47 19.20
CA TRP A 16 -4.30 -7.11 17.88
C TRP A 16 -3.97 -8.21 16.88
N LEU A 17 -4.98 -8.68 16.15
CA LEU A 17 -4.84 -9.65 15.06
C LEU A 17 -5.02 -8.94 13.72
N SER A 18 -4.15 -9.24 12.75
CA SER A 18 -4.28 -8.76 11.38
C SER A 18 -4.86 -9.85 10.50
N PHE A 19 -6.07 -9.63 9.99
CA PHE A 19 -6.74 -10.55 9.08
C PHE A 19 -7.36 -9.78 7.90
N PRO A 20 -6.58 -9.48 6.86
CA PRO A 20 -7.06 -8.73 5.70
C PRO A 20 -8.02 -9.53 4.80
N GLY A 21 -8.24 -10.82 5.09
CA GLY A 21 -9.09 -11.72 4.31
C GLY A 21 -8.36 -12.37 3.12
N CYS A 22 -7.54 -11.61 2.39
CA CYS A 22 -6.69 -12.14 1.33
C CYS A 22 -5.38 -11.34 1.18
N SER A 23 -4.44 -11.91 0.42
CA SER A 23 -3.24 -11.24 -0.07
C SER A 23 -3.36 -11.10 -1.59
N PRO A 24 -3.74 -9.92 -2.13
CA PRO A 24 -3.95 -9.75 -3.55
C PRO A 24 -2.64 -9.97 -4.33
N VAL A 25 -2.69 -10.82 -5.35
CA VAL A 25 -1.58 -11.07 -6.27
C VAL A 25 -2.02 -10.63 -7.66
N LEU A 26 -1.20 -9.82 -8.33
CA LEU A 26 -1.44 -9.45 -9.72
C LEU A 26 -0.67 -10.39 -10.64
N GLU A 27 -1.32 -10.80 -11.73
CA GLU A 27 -0.73 -11.63 -12.78
C GLU A 27 -1.05 -11.03 -14.15
N GLN A 28 -0.16 -11.26 -15.13
CA GLN A 28 -0.49 -11.01 -16.52
C GLN A 28 -1.10 -12.28 -17.13
N THR A 29 -2.30 -12.14 -17.68
CA THR A 29 -2.99 -13.17 -18.45
C THR A 29 -3.46 -12.56 -19.75
N ASP A 30 -3.16 -13.19 -20.89
CA ASP A 30 -3.53 -12.71 -22.23
C ASP A 30 -3.14 -11.25 -22.52
N GLY A 31 -1.99 -10.81 -22.00
CA GLY A 31 -1.48 -9.45 -22.15
C GLY A 31 -2.22 -8.39 -21.33
N GLN A 32 -3.11 -8.81 -20.41
CA GLN A 32 -3.80 -7.93 -19.48
C GLN A 32 -3.39 -8.22 -18.03
N LEU A 33 -3.28 -7.16 -17.24
CA LEU A 33 -3.01 -7.26 -15.80
C LEU A 33 -4.32 -7.51 -15.04
N GLY A 34 -4.37 -8.60 -14.29
CA GLY A 34 -5.52 -9.03 -13.48
C GLY A 34 -5.10 -9.56 -12.11
N PHE A 35 -6.08 -9.89 -11.27
CA PHE A 35 -5.82 -10.57 -9.99
C PHE A 35 -5.79 -12.09 -10.19
N ALA A 36 -4.80 -12.73 -9.58
CA ALA A 36 -4.70 -14.18 -9.57
C ALA A 36 -5.91 -14.81 -8.87
N GLY A 37 -6.49 -15.83 -9.49
CA GLY A 37 -7.71 -16.50 -8.98
C GLY A 37 -9.00 -15.72 -9.22
N GLY A 38 -8.95 -14.63 -9.99
CA GLY A 38 -10.10 -13.79 -10.33
C GLY A 38 -10.28 -12.58 -9.40
N GLY A 39 -10.83 -11.50 -9.95
CA GLY A 39 -10.99 -10.21 -9.26
C GLY A 39 -12.34 -9.98 -8.57
N ALA A 40 -13.16 -11.03 -8.36
CA ALA A 40 -14.50 -10.87 -7.82
C ALA A 40 -14.46 -10.29 -6.39
N GLY A 41 -15.10 -9.13 -6.21
CA GLY A 41 -15.11 -8.41 -4.92
C GLY A 41 -13.83 -7.62 -4.61
N LEU A 42 -12.81 -7.65 -5.49
CA LEU A 42 -11.63 -6.80 -5.40
C LEU A 42 -11.86 -5.48 -6.13
N TRP A 43 -11.08 -4.46 -5.78
CA TRP A 43 -11.06 -3.21 -6.53
C TRP A 43 -10.59 -3.42 -7.97
N PRO A 44 -10.95 -2.54 -8.91
CA PRO A 44 -10.24 -2.47 -10.18
C PRO A 44 -8.73 -2.39 -9.95
N VAL A 45 -7.94 -3.09 -10.76
CA VAL A 45 -6.47 -3.15 -10.64
C VAL A 45 -5.84 -1.75 -10.54
N THR A 46 -6.35 -0.80 -11.32
CA THR A 46 -5.90 0.60 -11.30
C THR A 46 -6.12 1.27 -9.95
N ARG A 47 -7.28 1.07 -9.35
CA ARG A 47 -7.61 1.60 -8.02
C ARG A 47 -6.76 0.94 -6.94
N TYR A 48 -6.54 -0.36 -7.02
CA TYR A 48 -5.67 -1.10 -6.09
C TYR A 48 -4.24 -0.55 -6.13
N LEU A 49 -3.66 -0.40 -7.32
CA LEU A 49 -2.31 0.15 -7.49
C LEU A 49 -2.20 1.59 -6.99
N ALA A 50 -3.20 2.43 -7.27
CA ALA A 50 -3.22 3.81 -6.76
C ALA A 50 -3.24 3.86 -5.22
N LEU A 51 -3.98 2.95 -4.57
CA LEU A 51 -3.97 2.82 -3.11
C LEU A 51 -2.60 2.36 -2.61
N LEU A 52 -2.04 1.30 -3.20
CA LEU A 52 -0.74 0.75 -2.80
C LEU A 52 0.39 1.78 -2.91
N LEU A 53 0.45 2.51 -4.04
CA LEU A 53 1.45 3.56 -4.25
C LEU A 53 1.28 4.74 -3.29
N GLY A 54 0.03 5.05 -2.91
CA GLY A 54 -0.30 6.14 -1.99
C GLY A 54 -0.08 5.81 -0.51
N GLU A 55 -0.11 4.54 -0.13
CA GLU A 55 0.10 4.11 1.26
C GLU A 55 1.56 4.20 1.69
N LEU A 56 2.51 3.89 0.81
CA LEU A 56 3.93 3.84 1.20
C LEU A 56 4.47 5.20 1.68
N PRO A 57 4.21 6.34 0.99
CA PRO A 57 4.58 7.67 1.51
C PRO A 57 3.92 8.03 2.85
N ARG A 58 2.70 7.54 3.11
CA ARG A 58 2.01 7.77 4.40
C ARG A 58 2.69 6.99 5.51
N LEU A 59 3.09 5.75 5.23
CA LEU A 59 3.70 4.87 6.21
C LEU A 59 5.17 5.22 6.53
N GLN A 60 5.87 5.90 5.61
CA GLN A 60 7.24 6.36 5.86
C GLN A 60 7.30 7.39 6.99
N ASP A 61 8.36 7.32 7.78
CA ASP A 61 8.61 8.23 8.89
C ASP A 61 9.44 9.45 8.43
N THR A 62 8.86 10.22 7.51
CA THR A 62 9.40 11.50 7.00
C THR A 62 8.51 12.67 7.48
N PRO A 63 8.93 13.93 7.32
CA PRO A 63 8.12 15.09 7.69
C PRO A 63 6.72 15.13 7.03
N GLU A 64 6.58 14.57 5.83
CA GLU A 64 5.31 14.51 5.09
C GLU A 64 4.48 13.25 5.44
N GLY A 65 5.13 12.24 6.03
CA GLY A 65 4.56 10.96 6.38
C GLY A 65 3.76 10.99 7.69
N TYR A 66 3.16 9.84 8.05
CA TYR A 66 2.26 9.74 9.20
C TYR A 66 2.97 9.26 10.47
N GLY A 67 4.25 8.89 10.37
CA GLY A 67 5.07 8.50 11.52
C GLY A 67 5.37 9.66 12.47
N PRO A 68 6.07 9.38 13.59
CA PRO A 68 6.39 10.37 14.61
C PRO A 68 7.20 11.57 14.14
N ARG A 69 7.96 11.45 13.04
CA ARG A 69 8.73 12.56 12.45
C ARG A 69 7.90 13.47 11.55
N GLY A 70 6.67 13.06 11.21
CA GLY A 70 5.74 13.83 10.39
C GLY A 70 4.47 14.16 11.17
N LYS A 71 3.34 13.57 10.75
CA LYS A 71 2.02 13.87 11.33
C LYS A 71 1.69 13.13 12.62
N ASP A 72 2.52 12.16 13.02
CA ASP A 72 2.42 11.47 14.31
C ASP A 72 1.10 10.67 14.50
N PHE A 73 0.47 10.24 13.41
CA PHE A 73 -0.77 9.47 13.42
C PHE A 73 -0.55 7.96 13.59
N ILE A 74 0.64 7.46 13.25
CA ILE A 74 1.02 6.05 13.36
C ILE A 74 2.34 5.89 14.10
N SER A 75 2.56 4.71 14.69
CA SER A 75 3.88 4.35 15.20
C SER A 75 4.90 4.26 14.06
N HIS A 76 6.17 4.46 14.37
CA HIS A 76 7.25 4.27 13.41
C HIS A 76 7.15 2.90 12.73
N VAL A 77 7.28 2.88 11.41
CA VAL A 77 7.30 1.66 10.59
C VAL A 77 8.68 1.52 9.96
N THR A 78 9.34 0.40 10.23
CA THR A 78 10.60 0.04 9.56
C THR A 78 10.27 -0.70 8.27
N PHE A 79 10.87 -0.25 7.16
CA PHE A 79 10.69 -0.86 5.86
C PHE A 79 11.86 -1.78 5.51
N PRO A 80 11.59 -3.02 5.08
CA PRO A 80 12.60 -3.83 4.42
C PRO A 80 13.07 -3.15 3.12
N PRO A 81 14.39 -3.13 2.81
CA PRO A 81 14.93 -2.49 1.62
C PRO A 81 14.25 -2.92 0.32
N GLU A 82 13.91 -4.21 0.20
CA GLU A 82 13.25 -4.80 -0.96
C GLU A 82 11.86 -4.18 -1.22
N ILE A 83 11.15 -3.73 -0.18
CA ILE A 83 9.85 -3.06 -0.32
C ILE A 83 10.02 -1.65 -0.87
N LEU A 84 11.06 -0.94 -0.44
CA LEU A 84 11.37 0.40 -0.96
C LEU A 84 11.81 0.34 -2.42
N ASP A 85 12.59 -0.67 -2.78
CA ASP A 85 13.04 -0.88 -4.16
C ASP A 85 11.89 -1.29 -5.07
N ALA A 86 11.01 -2.21 -4.63
CA ALA A 86 9.81 -2.58 -5.38
C ALA A 86 8.88 -1.37 -5.60
N TRP A 87 8.67 -0.53 -4.58
CA TRP A 87 7.85 0.67 -4.73
C TRP A 87 8.47 1.68 -5.68
N ARG A 88 9.80 1.87 -5.62
CA ARG A 88 10.52 2.75 -6.53
C ARG A 88 10.37 2.30 -7.99
N GLN A 89 10.55 1.00 -8.24
CA GLN A 89 10.34 0.39 -9.56
C GLN A 89 8.93 0.65 -10.07
N LEU A 90 7.90 0.41 -9.25
CA LEU A 90 6.51 0.65 -9.64
C LEU A 90 6.21 2.12 -9.95
N ARG A 91 6.80 3.05 -9.18
CA ARG A 91 6.59 4.49 -9.38
C ARG A 91 7.29 5.01 -10.65
N GLU A 92 8.44 4.45 -10.99
CA GLU A 92 9.26 4.85 -12.13
C GLU A 92 8.88 4.11 -13.42
N ASP A 93 7.97 3.13 -13.34
CA ASP A 93 7.42 2.44 -14.50
C ASP A 93 6.47 3.35 -15.31
N ALA A 94 6.98 3.86 -16.42
CA ALA A 94 6.24 4.71 -17.34
C ALA A 94 5.04 4.01 -18.00
N GLN A 95 5.12 2.69 -18.23
CA GLN A 95 4.01 1.92 -18.80
C GLN A 95 2.88 1.79 -17.78
N LEU A 96 3.23 1.52 -16.52
CA LEU A 96 2.27 1.47 -15.42
C LEU A 96 1.63 2.84 -15.15
N ALA A 97 2.44 3.90 -15.11
CA ALA A 97 1.96 5.27 -14.93
C ALA A 97 0.98 5.68 -16.04
N GLY A 98 1.30 5.36 -17.30
CA GLY A 98 0.42 5.60 -18.45
C GLY A 98 -0.89 4.80 -18.35
N ALA A 99 -0.82 3.52 -17.96
CA ALA A 99 -1.99 2.66 -17.80
C ALA A 99 -2.93 3.13 -16.68
N LEU A 100 -2.39 3.69 -15.59
CA LEU A 100 -3.17 4.26 -14.48
C LEU A 100 -3.87 5.57 -14.87
N GLN A 101 -3.20 6.44 -15.63
CA GLN A 101 -3.77 7.72 -16.08
C GLN A 101 -4.85 7.53 -17.16
N ALA A 102 -4.62 6.66 -18.14
CA ALA A 102 -5.54 6.41 -19.26
C ALA A 102 -6.90 5.85 -18.80
N ARG A 103 -6.96 5.19 -17.65
CA ARG A 103 -8.16 4.55 -17.10
C ARG A 103 -8.85 5.37 -15.99
N THR A 104 -8.31 6.53 -15.63
CA THR A 104 -8.93 7.45 -14.66
C THR A 104 -9.83 8.49 -15.34
N LEU A 105 -9.72 8.62 -16.68
CA LEU A 105 -10.50 9.54 -17.53
C LEU A 105 -11.59 8.83 -18.37
N GLY A 106 -11.98 7.61 -17.97
CA GLY A 106 -13.02 6.81 -18.63
C GLY A 106 -14.27 6.65 -17.79
#